data_AF-A0A2K0TUM5-F1
#
_entry.id   AF-A0A2K0TUM5-F1
#
_cell.length_a   1.000
_cell.length_b   1.000
_cell.length_c   1.000
_cell.angle_alpha   90.00
_cell.angle_beta   90.00
_cell.angle_gamma   90.00
#
_symmetry.space_group_name_H-M   'P 1'
#
loop_
_entity.id
_entity.type
_entity.pdbx_description
1 polymer ?
#
loop_
_entity_poly.entity_id
_entity_poly.type
_entity_poly.pdbx_seq_one_letter_code
_entity_poly.pdbx_strand_id
1 'polypeptide(L)'
;MAPLGVRVITLVTGGIATKFFVNLQTLTFPENSYYKCVKDIIEDHPEENPYGVKPEVFAQDVLNRVERGATGKQWVGGGASIGRFALWLLPQGIIDMLILSQKPWSKKLAQEHLKTD
;
A
#
# COMPACT_ATOMS: atom_id res chain seq x y z
N MET A 1 20.93 -17.62 2.56
CA MET A 1 21.07 -18.08 3.94
C MET A 1 22.14 -19.16 4.00
N ALA A 2 23.39 -18.77 3.71
CA ALA A 2 24.53 -19.67 3.86
C ALA A 2 24.61 -20.11 5.34
N PRO A 3 24.87 -21.39 5.63
CA PRO A 3 25.43 -22.42 4.74
C PRO A 3 24.40 -23.33 4.03
N LEU A 4 23.09 -23.18 4.26
CA LEU A 4 22.08 -24.17 3.86
C LEU A 4 21.69 -24.18 2.36
N GLY A 5 22.35 -23.40 1.51
CA GLY A 5 22.02 -23.32 0.08
C GLY A 5 20.65 -22.68 -0.25
N VAL A 6 19.90 -22.21 0.75
CA VAL A 6 18.57 -21.61 0.56
C VAL A 6 18.67 -20.13 0.17
N ARG A 7 17.93 -19.78 -0.89
CA ARG A 7 17.68 -18.40 -1.33
C ARG A 7 16.33 -17.92 -0.81
N VAL A 8 16.29 -16.71 -0.26
CA VAL A 8 15.05 -16.06 0.21
C VAL A 8 14.89 -14.77 -0.55
N ILE A 9 13.66 -14.53 -1.00
CA ILE A 9 13.22 -13.27 -1.56
C ILE A 9 12.16 -12.66 -0.65
N THR A 10 12.27 -11.36 -0.41
CA THR A 10 11.23 -10.56 0.24
C THR A 10 10.59 -9.70 -0.83
N LEU A 11 9.32 -9.98 -1.15
CA LEU A 11 8.56 -9.19 -2.12
C LEU A 11 8.01 -7.94 -1.42
N VAL A 12 8.45 -6.77 -1.87
CA VAL A 12 7.85 -5.48 -1.54
C VAL A 12 6.86 -5.18 -2.65
N THR A 13 5.58 -5.44 -2.38
CA THR A 13 4.53 -5.43 -3.39
C THR A 13 3.86 -4.07 -3.51
N GLY A 14 3.78 -3.56 -4.73
CA GLY A 14 2.91 -2.44 -5.09
C GLY A 14 1.48 -2.90 -5.37
N GLY A 15 0.71 -2.09 -6.11
CA GLY A 15 -0.67 -2.40 -6.46
C GLY A 15 -0.79 -3.65 -7.35
N ILE A 16 -1.65 -4.57 -6.97
CA ILE A 16 -2.04 -5.75 -7.77
C ILE A 16 -3.57 -5.77 -7.84
N ALA A 17 -4.12 -5.87 -9.05
CA ALA A 17 -5.57 -5.87 -9.29
C ALA A 17 -6.18 -7.24 -8.98
N THR A 18 -6.21 -7.61 -7.69
CA THR A 18 -6.85 -8.83 -7.19
C THR A 18 -8.20 -8.49 -6.54
N LYS A 19 -9.00 -9.52 -6.26
CA LYS A 19 -10.23 -9.43 -5.47
C LYS A 19 -9.98 -9.28 -3.96
N PHE A 20 -8.86 -8.66 -3.56
CA PHE A 20 -8.41 -8.61 -2.16
C PHE A 20 -9.46 -8.02 -1.21
N PHE A 21 -10.18 -6.98 -1.66
CA PHE A 21 -11.16 -6.27 -0.84
C PHE A 21 -12.57 -6.88 -0.88
N VAL A 22 -12.85 -7.88 -1.74
CA VAL A 22 -14.21 -8.43 -1.91
C VAL A 22 -14.75 -9.06 -0.64
N ASN A 23 -13.87 -9.64 0.19
CA ASN A 23 -14.23 -10.26 1.46
C ASN A 23 -13.89 -9.37 2.67
N LEU A 24 -13.59 -8.10 2.44
CA LEU A 24 -13.32 -7.18 3.54
C LEU A 24 -14.63 -6.95 4.31
N GLN A 25 -14.64 -7.26 5.60
CA GLN A 25 -15.81 -7.01 6.44
C GLN A 25 -16.04 -5.51 6.58
N THR A 26 -17.28 -5.07 6.42
CA THR A 26 -17.67 -3.69 6.70
C THR A 26 -17.37 -3.38 8.17
N LEU A 27 -16.57 -2.35 8.40
CA LEU A 27 -16.17 -1.94 9.74
C LEU A 27 -17.37 -1.27 10.44
N THR A 28 -17.80 -1.86 11.55
CA THR A 28 -18.82 -1.24 12.40
C THR A 28 -18.14 -0.36 13.43
N PHE A 29 -18.34 0.95 13.32
CA PHE A 29 -17.77 1.92 14.25
C PHE A 29 -18.68 2.10 15.48
N PRO A 30 -18.13 2.04 16.71
CA PRO A 30 -18.86 2.45 17.91
C PRO A 30 -19.32 3.91 17.81
N GLU A 31 -20.41 4.26 18.51
CA GLU A 31 -21.00 5.61 18.42
C GLU A 31 -20.03 6.72 18.82
N ASN A 32 -19.18 6.46 19.81
CA ASN A 32 -18.17 7.37 20.36
C ASN A 32 -16.78 7.17 19.72
N SER A 33 -16.70 6.59 18.52
CA SER A 33 -15.41 6.39 17.86
C SER A 33 -14.80 7.71 17.38
N TYR A 34 -13.54 7.95 17.75
CA TYR A 34 -12.75 9.09 17.27
C TYR A 34 -12.65 9.17 15.74
N TYR A 35 -12.67 8.02 15.04
CA TYR A 35 -12.49 7.94 13.59
C TYR A 35 -13.79 8.10 12.79
N LYS A 36 -14.91 8.35 13.44
CA LYS A 36 -16.23 8.42 12.79
C LYS A 36 -16.29 9.48 11.67
N CYS A 37 -15.53 10.56 11.78
CA CYS A 37 -15.47 11.63 10.78
C CYS A 37 -14.71 11.28 9.49
N VAL A 38 -13.89 10.22 9.53
CA VAL A 38 -13.17 9.69 8.36
C VAL A 38 -13.70 8.33 7.92
N LYS A 39 -14.85 7.91 8.45
CA LYS A 39 -15.52 6.65 8.12
C LYS A 39 -15.71 6.50 6.60
N ASP A 40 -16.13 7.57 5.94
CA ASP A 40 -16.32 7.60 4.49
C ASP A 40 -15.04 7.32 3.71
N ILE A 41 -13.89 7.80 4.20
CA ILE A 41 -12.58 7.54 3.58
C ILE A 41 -12.12 6.10 3.84
N ILE A 42 -12.44 5.54 5.00
CA ILE A 42 -12.06 4.17 5.36
C ILE A 42 -12.87 3.14 4.58
N GLU A 43 -14.17 3.37 4.43
CA GLU A 43 -15.09 2.49 3.69
C GLU A 43 -15.00 2.67 2.17
N ASP A 44 -14.31 3.71 1.70
CA ASP A 44 -14.05 3.94 0.28
C ASP A 44 -13.02 2.92 -0.24
N HIS A 45 -13.55 1.83 -0.79
CA HIS A 45 -12.79 0.79 -1.46
C HIS A 45 -13.07 0.89 -2.97
N PRO A 46 -12.18 1.49 -3.77
CA PRO A 46 -12.36 1.52 -5.21
C PRO A 46 -12.36 0.08 -5.73
N GLU A 47 -13.33 -0.25 -6.61
CA GLU A 47 -13.44 -1.59 -7.22
C GLU A 47 -12.15 -1.99 -7.94
N GLU A 48 -11.42 -1.00 -8.47
CA GLU A 48 -10.16 -1.19 -9.17
C GLU A 48 -9.06 -0.30 -8.58
N ASN A 49 -7.89 -0.89 -8.32
CA ASN A 49 -6.71 -0.12 -7.97
C ASN A 49 -6.16 0.53 -9.25
N PRO A 50 -6.12 1.88 -9.36
CA PRO A 50 -5.68 2.57 -10.57
C PRO A 50 -4.20 2.32 -10.91
N TYR A 51 -3.42 1.88 -9.92
CA TYR A 51 -2.02 1.49 -10.08
C TYR A 51 -1.85 -0.04 -10.03
N GLY A 52 -2.92 -0.81 -10.09
CA GLY A 52 -2.90 -2.26 -10.02
C GLY A 52 -2.38 -2.89 -11.31
N VAL A 53 -1.32 -3.70 -11.21
CA VAL A 53 -0.96 -4.60 -12.33
C VAL A 53 -1.86 -5.84 -12.30
N LYS A 54 -2.08 -6.44 -13.47
CA LYS A 54 -2.80 -7.72 -13.57
C LYS A 54 -2.08 -8.82 -12.76
N PRO A 55 -2.80 -9.72 -12.06
CA PRO A 55 -2.20 -10.78 -11.26
C PRO A 55 -1.23 -11.66 -12.06
N GLU A 56 -1.54 -11.95 -13.33
CA GLU A 56 -0.73 -12.80 -14.20
C GLU A 56 0.62 -12.14 -14.51
N VAL A 57 0.61 -10.81 -14.72
CA VAL A 57 1.83 -10.02 -14.96
C VAL A 57 2.70 -9.99 -13.70
N PHE A 58 2.08 -9.81 -12.53
CA PHE A 58 2.78 -9.89 -11.25
C PHE A 58 3.43 -11.27 -11.06
N ALA A 59 2.67 -12.34 -11.27
CA ALA A 59 3.15 -13.72 -11.11
C ALA A 59 4.32 -14.01 -12.05
N GLN A 60 4.25 -13.57 -13.30
CA GLN A 60 5.34 -13.74 -14.27
C GLN A 60 6.60 -12.96 -13.86
N ASP A 61 6.49 -11.72 -13.35
CA ASP A 61 7.66 -10.97 -12.89
C ASP A 61 8.33 -11.64 -11.66
N VAL A 62 7.53 -12.16 -10.73
CA VAL A 62 8.06 -12.93 -9.59
C VAL A 62 8.77 -14.20 -10.08
N LEU A 63 8.17 -14.95 -10.99
CA LEU A 63 8.77 -16.16 -11.56
C LEU A 63 10.12 -15.85 -12.22
N ASN A 64 10.17 -14.83 -13.07
CA ASN A 64 11.40 -14.41 -13.75
C ASN A 64 12.53 -14.07 -12.75
N ARG A 65 12.20 -13.47 -11.60
CA ARG A 65 13.18 -13.15 -10.54
C ARG A 65 13.68 -14.41 -9.84
N VAL A 66 12.78 -15.36 -9.58
CA VAL A 66 13.14 -16.65 -8.98
C VAL A 66 14.07 -17.43 -9.91
N GLU A 67 13.74 -17.51 -11.20
CA GLU A 67 14.56 -18.20 -12.21
C GLU A 67 15.95 -17.58 -12.36
N ARG A 68 16.06 -16.26 -12.28
CA ARG A 68 17.35 -15.53 -12.29
C ARG A 68 18.14 -15.67 -10.99
N GLY A 69 17.64 -16.40 -10.00
CA GLY A 69 18.31 -16.62 -8.73
C GLY A 69 18.34 -15.38 -7.83
N ALA A 70 17.35 -14.48 -7.95
CA ALA A 70 17.28 -13.29 -7.11
C ALA A 70 17.25 -13.65 -5.61
N THR A 71 17.80 -12.75 -4.79
CA THR A 71 17.78 -12.85 -3.33
C THR A 71 17.50 -11.48 -2.71
N GLY A 72 17.09 -11.48 -1.44
CA GLY A 72 16.83 -10.25 -0.68
C GLY A 72 15.56 -9.51 -1.11
N LYS A 73 15.55 -8.18 -0.95
CA LYS A 73 14.36 -7.33 -1.19
C LYS A 73 14.13 -7.07 -2.67
N GLN A 74 13.00 -7.53 -3.18
CA GLN A 74 12.55 -7.39 -4.56
C GLN A 74 11.28 -6.54 -4.61
N TRP A 75 11.29 -5.48 -5.42
CA TRP A 75 10.15 -4.56 -5.55
C TRP A 75 9.37 -4.93 -6.81
N VAL A 76 8.11 -5.33 -6.63
CA VAL A 76 7.29 -5.95 -7.68
C VAL A 76 5.85 -5.45 -7.60
N GLY A 77 5.16 -5.36 -8.73
CA GLY A 77 3.80 -4.84 -8.78
C GLY A 77 3.75 -3.34 -9.08
N GLY A 78 2.54 -2.82 -9.28
CA GLY A 78 2.35 -1.49 -9.82
C GLY A 78 2.77 -0.40 -8.84
N GLY A 79 3.54 0.57 -9.33
CA GLY A 79 4.10 1.65 -8.52
C GLY A 79 5.23 1.23 -7.57
N ALA A 80 5.55 -0.05 -7.41
CA ALA A 80 6.57 -0.50 -6.43
C ALA A 80 7.97 0.06 -6.72
N SER A 81 8.42 -0.01 -7.98
CA SER A 81 9.72 0.54 -8.38
C SER A 81 9.72 2.08 -8.28
N ILE A 82 8.62 2.74 -8.64
CA ILE A 82 8.48 4.20 -8.50
C ILE A 82 8.60 4.60 -7.03
N GLY A 83 7.88 3.90 -6.13
CA GLY A 83 7.98 4.11 -4.69
C GLY A 83 9.38 3.91 -4.16
N ARG A 84 10.09 2.87 -4.63
CA ARG A 84 11.51 2.64 -4.27
C ARG A 84 12.38 3.84 -4.65
N PHE A 85 12.26 4.34 -5.88
CA PHE A 85 13.05 5.49 -6.33
C PHE A 85 12.66 6.78 -5.62
N ALA A 86 11.37 7.00 -5.37
CA ALA A 86 10.88 8.14 -4.62
C ALA A 86 11.44 8.16 -3.20
N LEU A 87 11.39 7.03 -2.48
CA LEU A 87 11.94 6.88 -1.13
C LEU A 87 13.46 7.07 -1.08
N TRP A 88 14.16 6.76 -2.17
CA TRP A 88 15.60 6.93 -2.25
C TRP A 88 16.02 8.36 -2.61
N LEU A 89 15.22 9.05 -3.43
CA LEU A 89 15.57 10.36 -4.00
C LEU A 89 15.01 11.54 -3.21
N LEU A 90 13.81 11.40 -2.63
CA LEU A 90 13.10 12.53 -2.01
C LEU A 90 13.26 12.54 -0.48
N PRO A 91 13.37 13.72 0.13
CA PRO A 91 13.26 13.87 1.58
C PRO A 91 11.92 13.36 2.12
N GLN A 92 11.93 12.84 3.35
CA GLN A 92 10.77 12.24 3.99
C GLN A 92 9.54 13.18 4.01
N GLY A 93 9.72 14.47 4.31
CA GLY A 93 8.59 15.41 4.36
C GLY A 93 7.86 15.60 3.01
N ILE A 94 8.56 15.45 1.87
CA ILE A 94 7.92 15.50 0.55
C ILE A 94 7.11 14.24 0.30
N ILE A 95 7.64 13.07 0.69
CA ILE A 95 6.92 11.79 0.60
C ILE A 95 5.64 11.85 1.45
N ASP A 96 5.74 12.33 2.68
CA ASP A 96 4.60 12.47 3.59
C ASP A 96 3.54 13.41 3.00
N MET A 97 3.95 14.54 2.43
CA MET A 97 3.05 15.48 1.76
C MET A 97 2.34 14.84 0.54
N LEU A 98 3.07 14.07 -0.28
CA LEU A 98 2.50 13.37 -1.45
C LEU A 98 1.48 12.30 -1.03
N ILE A 99 1.77 11.54 0.02
CA ILE A 99 0.86 10.52 0.56
C ILE A 99 -0.40 11.18 1.12
N LEU A 100 -0.25 12.24 1.93
CA LEU A 100 -1.37 12.97 2.51
C LEU A 100 -2.24 13.69 1.47
N SER A 101 -1.69 14.00 0.30
CA SER A 101 -2.45 14.58 -0.81
C SER A 101 -3.46 13.61 -1.44
N GLN A 102 -3.26 12.29 -1.30
CA GLN A 102 -4.14 11.30 -1.94
C GLN A 102 -5.48 11.13 -1.22
N LYS A 103 -5.48 11.18 0.11
CA LYS A 103 -6.68 11.10 0.95
C LYS A 103 -6.55 12.09 2.11
N PRO A 104 -7.44 13.09 2.24
CA PRO A 104 -7.30 14.16 3.23
C PRO A 104 -7.80 13.76 4.64
N TRP A 105 -7.54 12.52 5.08
CA TRP A 105 -8.02 12.02 6.37
C TRP A 105 -7.42 12.80 7.56
N SER A 106 -6.14 13.18 7.48
CA SER A 106 -5.47 13.94 8.54
C SER A 106 -6.08 15.33 8.73
N LYS A 107 -6.47 15.99 7.63
CA LYS A 107 -7.15 17.29 7.67
C LYS A 107 -8.53 17.18 8.31
N LYS A 108 -9.31 16.14 7.96
CA LYS A 108 -10.62 15.89 8.55
C LYS A 108 -10.52 15.63 10.07
N LEU A 109 -9.57 14.80 10.49
CA LEU A 109 -9.35 14.52 11.92
C LEU A 109 -8.92 15.77 12.68
N ALA A 110 -8.00 16.56 12.13
CA ALA A 110 -7.57 17.81 12.76
C ALA A 110 -8.73 18.80 12.93
N GLN A 111 -9.61 18.92 11.92
CA GLN A 111 -10.78 19.80 11.99
C GLN A 111 -11.79 19.38 13.06
N GLU A 112 -12.03 18.09 13.25
CA GLU A 112 -12.95 17.60 14.30
C GLU A 112 -12.36 17.74 15.70
N HIS A 113 -11.06 17.52 15.85
CA HIS A 113 -10.39 17.70 17.14
C HIS A 113 -10.51 19.15 17.63
N LEU A 114 -10.28 20.13 16.74
CA LEU A 114 -10.41 21.56 17.04
C LEU A 114 -11.84 22.01 17.37
N LYS A 115 -12.87 21.23 17.06
CA LYS A 115 -14.27 21.53 17.44
C LYS A 115 -14.64 20.99 18.82
N THR A 116 -13.83 20.09 19.37
CA THR A 116 -14.10 19.42 20.64
C THR A 116 -13.43 20.16 21.82
N ASP A 117 -12.39 20.96 21.54
CA ASP A 117 -11.73 21.91 22.46
C ASP A 117 -12.44 23.28 22.48
#